data_AF-A0A3C0SBK5-F1
#
_entry.id   AF-A0A3C0SBK5-F1
#
_cell.length_a   1.000
_cell.length_b   1.000
_cell.length_c   1.000
_cell.angle_alpha   90.00
_cell.angle_beta   90.00
_cell.angle_gamma   90.00
#
_symmetry.space_group_name_H-M   'P 1'
#
loop_
_entity.id
_entity.type
_entity.pdbx_description
1 polymer ?
#
loop_
_entity_poly.entity_id
_entity_poly.type
_entity_poly.pdbx_seq_one_letter_code
_entity_poly.pdbx_strand_id
1 'polypeptide(L)'
;MAETEAPKKKTAPAKKPAPELKPFVDNGDGTVTDPNSGLIWKKSDAWLDAKKFFTWQAHREYVDKVNKDKFAGYDNWRIPSKAEAITLVDKTGTKQCEDKNGTLFPLDPLFDAGCAANTWISECSDDKIIRFDLKIGVDTPYPGKDVFGSIRLVSKPGEAAATVGTEPVAKPAAEGEKPATQESAPAATAVPAASSKPAGSVPRPVKRALSDEDKAVFKARAKAWAAEKKK
;
A
#
# COMPACT_ATOMS: atom_id res chain seq x y z
N MET A 1 -46.79 -8.09 45.77
CA MET A 1 -45.62 -7.22 45.53
C MET A 1 -44.63 -8.05 44.74
N ALA A 2 -44.38 -7.66 43.49
CA ALA A 2 -43.52 -8.38 42.56
C ALA A 2 -42.06 -8.00 42.81
N GLU A 3 -41.20 -8.96 43.13
CA GLU A 3 -39.75 -8.81 42.96
C GLU A 3 -39.37 -9.42 41.61
N THR A 4 -38.97 -8.54 40.70
CA THR A 4 -38.56 -8.88 39.35
C THR A 4 -37.10 -9.34 39.41
N GLU A 5 -36.86 -10.62 39.20
CA GLU A 5 -35.53 -11.20 39.04
C GLU A 5 -34.89 -10.64 37.77
N ALA A 6 -33.81 -9.88 37.91
CA ALA A 6 -33.08 -9.30 36.80
C ALA A 6 -32.30 -10.38 36.02
N PRO A 7 -32.41 -10.47 34.68
CA PRO A 7 -31.69 -11.48 33.92
C PRO A 7 -30.20 -11.13 33.84
N LYS A 8 -29.36 -12.04 34.36
CA LYS A 8 -27.90 -12.01 34.20
C LYS A 8 -27.54 -11.92 32.72
N LYS A 9 -26.88 -10.81 32.36
CA LYS A 9 -26.34 -10.50 31.04
C LYS A 9 -25.38 -11.63 30.63
N LYS A 10 -25.76 -12.40 29.61
CA LYS A 10 -24.92 -13.42 28.99
C LYS A 10 -23.66 -12.76 28.44
N THR A 11 -22.51 -13.13 28.99
CA THR A 11 -21.18 -12.75 28.50
C THR A 11 -21.04 -13.24 27.06
N ALA A 12 -20.70 -12.33 26.15
CA ALA A 12 -20.44 -12.66 24.75
C ALA A 12 -19.26 -13.66 24.64
N PRO A 13 -19.31 -14.62 23.70
CA PRO A 13 -18.26 -15.62 23.56
C PRO A 13 -16.93 -14.95 23.20
N ALA A 14 -15.90 -15.25 24.00
CA ALA A 14 -14.53 -14.86 23.77
C ALA A 14 -14.11 -15.24 22.33
N LYS A 15 -13.71 -14.23 21.54
CA LYS A 15 -12.97 -14.45 20.29
C LYS A 15 -11.83 -15.42 20.59
N LYS A 16 -11.75 -16.53 19.82
CA LYS A 16 -10.61 -17.47 19.83
C LYS A 16 -9.30 -16.70 19.97
N PRO A 17 -8.36 -17.13 20.85
CA PRO A 17 -7.05 -16.49 20.90
C PRO A 17 -6.42 -16.65 19.52
N ALA A 18 -6.25 -15.52 18.84
CA ALA A 18 -5.37 -15.44 17.68
C ALA A 18 -3.98 -15.89 18.14
N PRO A 19 -3.19 -16.54 17.28
CA PRO A 19 -1.81 -16.91 17.63
C PRO A 19 -1.10 -15.68 18.19
N GLU A 20 -0.56 -15.81 19.41
CA GLU A 20 0.11 -14.72 20.13
C GLU A 20 1.41 -14.37 19.40
N LEU A 21 1.29 -13.53 18.37
CA LEU A 21 2.43 -12.88 17.74
C LEU A 21 2.99 -11.86 18.73
N LYS A 22 4.31 -11.89 18.89
CA LYS A 22 5.00 -10.91 19.74
C LYS A 22 4.71 -9.51 19.21
N PRO A 23 4.42 -8.52 20.08
CA PRO A 23 4.17 -7.16 19.63
C PRO A 23 5.42 -6.57 18.98
N PHE A 24 5.22 -5.65 18.03
CA PHE A 24 6.31 -4.84 17.49
C PHE A 24 7.02 -4.07 18.61
N VAL A 25 8.31 -3.84 18.44
CA VAL A 25 9.17 -3.15 19.42
C VAL A 25 9.70 -1.87 18.77
N ASP A 26 9.44 -0.72 19.38
CA ASP A 26 10.03 0.55 18.97
C ASP A 26 11.48 0.63 19.49
N ASN A 27 12.43 0.94 18.61
CA ASN A 27 13.85 1.00 18.97
C ASN A 27 14.27 2.41 19.48
N GLY A 28 13.39 3.42 19.43
CA GLY A 28 13.67 4.80 19.84
C GLY A 28 14.46 5.63 18.82
N ASP A 29 14.98 5.02 17.76
CA ASP A 29 15.73 5.68 16.67
C ASP A 29 14.86 5.98 15.43
N GLY A 30 13.54 5.84 15.53
CA GLY A 30 12.62 5.97 14.41
C GLY A 30 12.44 4.69 13.59
N THR A 31 12.89 3.54 14.11
CA THR A 31 12.60 2.22 13.56
C THR A 31 11.79 1.35 14.54
N VAL A 32 11.12 0.35 13.96
CA VAL A 32 10.26 -0.60 14.65
C VAL A 32 10.70 -2.01 14.26
N THR A 33 11.14 -2.80 15.24
CA THR A 33 11.52 -4.21 15.04
C THR A 33 10.28 -5.10 15.13
N ASP A 34 10.10 -5.98 14.16
CA ASP A 34 9.16 -7.10 14.24
C ASP A 34 9.87 -8.34 14.78
N PRO A 35 9.66 -8.72 16.05
CA PRO A 35 10.29 -9.89 16.64
C PRO A 35 9.81 -11.23 16.06
N ASN A 36 8.75 -11.25 15.26
CA ASN A 36 8.25 -12.49 14.64
C ASN A 36 8.97 -12.78 13.32
N SER A 37 9.25 -11.75 12.52
CA SER A 37 9.96 -11.88 11.24
C SER A 37 11.45 -11.54 11.30
N GLY A 38 11.89 -10.88 12.37
CA GLY A 38 13.25 -10.34 12.48
C GLY A 38 13.52 -9.14 11.57
N LEU A 39 12.46 -8.51 11.07
CA LEU A 39 12.54 -7.36 10.19
C LEU A 39 12.52 -6.05 10.98
N ILE A 40 13.22 -5.06 10.45
CA ILE A 40 13.27 -3.71 11.00
C ILE A 40 12.55 -2.80 10.01
N TRP A 41 11.51 -2.13 10.49
CA TRP A 41 10.66 -1.26 9.71
C TRP A 41 10.98 0.19 10.01
N LYS A 42 11.04 1.03 8.97
CA LYS A 42 11.08 2.48 9.19
C LYS A 42 9.72 2.93 9.70
N LYS A 43 9.69 3.67 10.82
CA LYS A 43 8.45 4.13 11.48
C LYS A 43 7.65 5.09 10.58
N SER A 44 8.36 6.00 9.92
CA SER A 44 7.80 6.98 8.98
C SER A 44 7.97 6.52 7.53
N ASP A 45 6.93 6.67 6.72
CA ASP A 45 6.95 6.35 5.28
C ASP A 45 7.40 7.54 4.41
N ALA A 46 7.55 7.32 3.11
CA ALA A 46 7.97 8.35 2.15
C ALA A 46 7.05 9.59 2.14
N TRP A 47 5.75 9.42 2.40
CA TRP A 47 4.82 10.55 2.53
C TRP A 47 5.16 11.41 3.75
N LEU A 48 5.52 10.81 4.88
CA LEU A 48 5.87 11.58 6.07
C LEU A 48 7.21 12.30 5.93
N ASP A 49 8.18 11.65 5.29
CA ASP A 49 9.53 12.19 5.05
C ASP A 49 9.54 13.32 4.00
N ALA A 50 8.99 13.03 2.81
CA ALA A 50 9.08 13.92 1.65
C ALA A 50 7.80 14.70 1.35
N LYS A 51 6.68 14.42 2.06
CA LYS A 51 5.34 15.00 1.80
C LYS A 51 4.89 14.85 0.34
N LYS A 52 5.37 13.79 -0.31
CA LYS A 52 5.14 13.49 -1.73
C LYS A 52 5.00 11.98 -1.93
N PHE A 53 4.21 11.61 -2.94
CA PHE A 53 4.13 10.24 -3.44
C PHE A 53 5.15 10.00 -4.55
N PHE A 54 5.70 8.80 -4.59
CA PHE A 54 6.67 8.39 -5.60
C PHE A 54 6.00 7.44 -6.59
N THR A 55 6.36 7.56 -7.86
CA THR A 55 6.06 6.52 -8.84
C THR A 55 6.95 5.32 -8.60
N TRP A 56 6.60 4.17 -9.17
CA TRP A 56 7.51 3.03 -9.14
C TRP A 56 8.89 3.40 -9.71
N GLN A 57 8.99 4.17 -10.79
CA GLN A 57 10.31 4.52 -11.34
C GLN A 57 11.13 5.41 -10.39
N ALA A 58 10.48 6.32 -9.67
CA ALA A 58 11.12 7.23 -8.73
C ALA A 58 11.38 6.59 -7.35
N HIS A 59 10.96 5.33 -7.10
CA HIS A 59 11.11 4.71 -5.79
C HIS A 59 12.58 4.56 -5.38
N ARG A 60 13.45 4.27 -6.36
CA ARG A 60 14.87 4.02 -6.12
C ARG A 60 15.56 5.26 -5.58
N GLU A 61 15.16 6.45 -6.03
CA GLU A 61 15.71 7.72 -5.56
C GLU A 61 15.46 7.91 -4.06
N TYR A 62 14.26 7.55 -3.59
CA TYR A 62 13.95 7.61 -2.16
C TYR A 62 14.71 6.55 -1.34
N VAL A 63 14.77 5.30 -1.83
CA VAL A 63 15.51 4.23 -1.17
C VAL A 63 17.00 4.58 -1.04
N ASP A 64 17.61 5.04 -2.14
CA ASP A 64 19.02 5.45 -2.19
C ASP A 64 19.29 6.63 -1.25
N LYS A 65 18.40 7.62 -1.22
CA LYS A 65 18.51 8.76 -0.28
C LYS A 65 18.54 8.28 1.17
N VAL A 66 17.64 7.38 1.57
CA VAL A 66 17.57 6.86 2.95
C VAL A 66 18.79 6.00 3.28
N ASN A 67 19.28 5.18 2.34
CA ASN A 67 20.50 4.39 2.51
C ASN A 67 21.75 5.26 2.63
N LYS A 68 21.83 6.33 1.84
CA LYS A 68 22.92 7.31 1.89
C LYS A 68 22.95 8.08 3.20
N ASP A 69 21.79 8.38 3.76
CA ASP A 69 21.64 9.00 5.08
C ASP A 69 21.99 8.05 6.23
N LYS A 70 22.10 6.74 5.95
CA LYS A 70 22.29 5.67 6.95
C LYS A 70 21.26 5.77 8.07
N PHE A 71 19.99 5.90 7.70
CA PHE A 71 18.91 6.10 8.66
C PHE A 71 18.93 5.01 9.74
N ALA A 72 18.91 5.43 11.02
CA ALA A 72 19.03 4.57 12.20
C ALA A 72 20.29 3.66 12.21
N GLY A 73 21.35 4.05 11.49
CA GLY A 73 22.59 3.27 11.36
C GLY A 73 22.55 2.16 10.30
N TYR A 74 21.44 2.06 9.54
CA TYR A 74 21.26 1.06 8.49
C TYR A 74 21.40 1.69 7.10
N ASP A 75 22.16 1.04 6.22
CA ASP A 75 22.33 1.41 4.80
C ASP A 75 21.74 0.38 3.82
N ASN A 76 20.97 -0.58 4.35
CA ASN A 76 20.38 -1.69 3.63
C ASN A 76 18.84 -1.65 3.61
N TRP A 77 18.26 -0.45 3.59
CA TRP A 77 16.83 -0.25 3.40
C TRP A 77 16.40 -0.68 2.00
N ARG A 78 15.31 -1.44 1.94
CA ARG A 78 14.70 -1.92 0.70
C ARG A 78 13.19 -1.81 0.75
N ILE A 79 12.57 -2.02 -0.41
CA ILE A 79 11.12 -2.19 -0.51
C ILE A 79 10.74 -3.57 0.04
N PRO A 80 9.67 -3.68 0.84
CA PRO A 80 9.20 -4.95 1.36
C PRO A 80 8.61 -5.82 0.27
N SER A 81 8.71 -7.13 0.43
CA SER A 81 7.93 -8.08 -0.36
C SER A 81 6.47 -8.11 0.09
N LYS A 82 5.59 -8.69 -0.74
CA LYS A 82 4.17 -8.88 -0.37
C LYS A 82 4.01 -9.66 0.94
N ALA A 83 4.83 -10.69 1.14
CA ALA A 83 4.81 -11.52 2.33
C ALA A 83 5.25 -10.76 3.60
N GLU A 84 6.10 -9.75 3.45
CA GLU A 84 6.52 -8.88 4.55
C GLU A 84 5.47 -7.77 4.78
N ALA A 85 4.96 -7.14 3.72
CA ALA A 85 3.96 -6.08 3.83
C ALA A 85 2.65 -6.55 4.50
N ILE A 86 2.25 -7.80 4.30
CA ILE A 86 1.07 -8.37 4.96
C ILE A 86 1.27 -8.61 6.47
N THR A 87 2.51 -8.68 6.99
CA THR A 87 2.75 -8.82 8.44
C THR A 87 2.49 -7.52 9.19
N LEU A 88 2.55 -6.38 8.50
CA LEU A 88 2.18 -5.08 9.07
C LEU A 88 0.68 -4.94 9.31
N VAL A 89 -0.13 -5.68 8.56
CA VAL A 89 -1.59 -5.58 8.63
C VAL A 89 -2.10 -6.36 9.84
N ASP A 90 -2.62 -5.64 10.82
CA ASP A 90 -3.19 -6.23 12.02
C ASP A 90 -4.53 -6.92 11.71
N LYS A 91 -4.47 -8.25 11.54
CA LYS A 91 -5.68 -9.07 11.29
C LYS A 91 -6.53 -9.26 12.54
N THR A 92 -6.02 -8.91 13.72
CA THR A 92 -6.76 -9.05 14.98
C THR A 92 -7.84 -7.97 15.14
N GLY A 93 -7.64 -6.82 14.49
CA GLY A 93 -8.51 -5.64 14.56
C GLY A 93 -8.36 -4.90 15.89
N THR A 94 -7.31 -5.21 16.65
CA THR A 94 -7.02 -4.60 17.95
C THR A 94 -6.16 -3.35 17.78
N LYS A 95 -5.34 -3.30 16.73
CA LYS A 95 -4.41 -2.19 16.48
C LYS A 95 -4.88 -1.36 15.30
N GLN A 96 -4.86 -0.04 15.46
CA GLN A 96 -5.27 0.89 14.43
C GLN A 96 -4.35 2.11 14.43
N CYS A 97 -4.00 2.57 13.22
CA CYS A 97 -3.26 3.81 12.99
C CYS A 97 -4.10 4.72 12.08
N GLU A 98 -3.96 6.03 12.26
CA GLU A 98 -4.65 7.02 11.44
C GLU A 98 -3.84 7.30 10.16
N ASP A 99 -4.47 7.19 8.99
CA ASP A 99 -3.83 7.57 7.72
C ASP A 99 -3.86 9.09 7.48
N LYS A 100 -3.13 9.60 6.48
CA LYS A 100 -3.14 11.02 6.07
C LYS A 100 -4.54 11.66 5.93
N ASN A 101 -5.58 10.87 5.65
CA ASN A 101 -6.96 11.29 5.47
C ASN A 101 -7.79 11.24 6.77
N GLY A 102 -7.21 10.87 7.91
CA GLY A 102 -7.94 10.66 9.15
C GLY A 102 -8.67 9.32 9.23
N THR A 103 -8.42 8.38 8.31
CA THR A 103 -9.07 7.06 8.34
C THR A 103 -8.21 6.09 9.16
N LEU A 104 -8.83 5.44 10.14
CA LEU A 104 -8.20 4.37 10.88
C LEU A 104 -8.04 3.13 10.01
N PHE A 105 -6.86 2.52 10.04
CA PHE A 105 -6.57 1.28 9.31
C PHE A 105 -5.75 0.33 10.19
N PRO A 106 -5.80 -0.99 9.94
CA PRO A 106 -5.21 -2.03 10.80
C PRO A 106 -3.68 -2.04 10.72
N LEU A 107 -3.05 -1.07 11.38
CA LEU A 107 -1.61 -0.93 11.51
C LEU A 107 -1.30 -0.62 12.98
N ASP A 108 -0.13 -1.07 13.44
CA ASP A 108 0.33 -0.82 14.80
C ASP A 108 0.44 0.71 15.08
N PRO A 109 -0.14 1.24 16.18
CA PRO A 109 0.01 2.65 16.54
C PRO A 109 1.45 3.05 16.89
N LEU A 110 2.37 2.08 16.98
CA LEU A 110 3.81 2.36 17.02
C LEU A 110 4.33 3.02 15.74
N PHE A 111 3.61 2.92 14.62
CA PHE A 111 3.94 3.64 13.39
C PHE A 111 3.43 5.08 13.45
N ASP A 112 4.13 6.00 12.79
CA ASP A 112 3.73 7.42 12.77
C ASP A 112 2.32 7.60 12.18
N ALA A 113 1.49 8.33 12.91
CA ALA A 113 0.17 8.73 12.44
C ALA A 113 0.28 9.66 11.22
N GLY A 114 -0.72 9.59 10.33
CA GLY A 114 -0.73 10.32 9.06
C GLY A 114 0.11 9.65 7.97
N CYS A 115 0.60 8.43 8.20
CA CYS A 115 1.28 7.65 7.18
C CYS A 115 0.35 7.24 6.04
N ALA A 116 0.91 6.93 4.88
CA ALA A 116 0.12 6.41 3.79
C ALA A 116 -0.30 4.96 4.07
N ALA A 117 -1.58 4.67 3.86
CA ALA A 117 -2.10 3.30 3.96
C ALA A 117 -1.80 2.42 2.74
N ASN A 118 -0.93 2.87 1.84
CA ASN A 118 -0.47 2.09 0.70
C ASN A 118 1.06 2.13 0.64
N THR A 119 1.65 1.02 0.20
CA THR A 119 3.08 0.89 0.02
C THR A 119 3.41 0.17 -1.28
N TRP A 120 4.56 0.51 -1.85
CA TRP A 120 5.18 -0.30 -2.89
C TRP A 120 5.66 -1.63 -2.33
N ILE A 121 5.70 -2.65 -3.20
CA ILE A 121 6.20 -3.99 -2.90
C ILE A 121 7.21 -4.44 -3.95
N SER A 122 8.10 -5.37 -3.58
CA SER A 122 9.12 -5.92 -4.49
C SER A 122 8.56 -6.61 -5.73
N GLU A 123 7.31 -7.07 -5.68
CA GLU A 123 6.60 -7.72 -6.80
C GLU A 123 6.17 -6.75 -7.90
N CYS A 124 6.31 -5.44 -7.66
CA CYS A 124 6.03 -4.42 -8.66
C CYS A 124 7.18 -4.36 -9.67
N SER A 125 6.84 -4.19 -10.95
CA SER A 125 7.80 -4.12 -12.06
C SER A 125 7.40 -3.01 -13.04
N ASP A 126 8.31 -2.59 -13.92
CA ASP A 126 8.04 -1.54 -14.91
C ASP A 126 6.87 -1.84 -15.85
N ASP A 127 6.55 -3.11 -16.08
CA ASP A 127 5.41 -3.55 -16.90
C ASP A 127 4.15 -3.84 -16.08
N LYS A 128 4.32 -4.20 -14.81
CA LYS A 128 3.23 -4.56 -13.90
C LYS A 128 3.35 -3.76 -12.62
N ILE A 129 2.63 -2.63 -12.60
CA ILE A 129 2.61 -1.77 -11.43
C ILE A 129 1.65 -2.34 -10.39
N ILE A 130 2.21 -2.74 -9.25
CA ILE A 130 1.45 -3.34 -8.14
C ILE A 130 1.65 -2.49 -6.89
N ARG A 131 0.54 -2.10 -6.27
CA ARG A 131 0.54 -1.37 -5.00
C ARG A 131 -0.14 -2.21 -3.94
N PHE A 132 0.48 -2.32 -2.77
CA PHE A 132 -0.10 -3.00 -1.63
C PHE A 132 -0.92 -2.02 -0.79
N ASP A 133 -2.16 -2.39 -0.50
CA ASP A 133 -3.05 -1.61 0.35
C ASP A 133 -3.05 -2.21 1.77
N LEU A 134 -2.54 -1.44 2.74
CA LEU A 134 -2.45 -1.84 4.14
C LEU A 134 -3.81 -1.80 4.85
N LYS A 135 -4.83 -1.14 4.27
CA LYS A 135 -6.19 -1.13 4.86
C LYS A 135 -6.86 -2.49 4.73
N ILE A 136 -6.68 -3.13 3.58
CA ILE A 136 -7.30 -4.43 3.25
C ILE A 136 -6.30 -5.59 3.20
N GLY A 137 -5.00 -5.32 3.15
CA GLY A 137 -3.94 -6.33 3.04
C GLY A 137 -3.89 -7.00 1.66
N VAL A 138 -4.18 -6.25 0.59
CA VAL A 138 -4.27 -6.78 -0.78
C VAL A 138 -3.34 -6.01 -1.71
N ASP A 139 -2.62 -6.74 -2.55
CA ASP A 139 -1.89 -6.18 -3.69
C ASP A 139 -2.85 -5.93 -4.85
N THR A 140 -2.88 -4.69 -5.33
CA THR A 140 -3.76 -4.28 -6.43
C THR A 140 -2.89 -3.92 -7.64
N PRO A 141 -3.06 -4.59 -8.79
CA PRO A 141 -2.42 -4.19 -10.03
C PRO A 141 -3.12 -2.96 -10.61
N TYR A 142 -2.33 -2.05 -11.17
CA TYR A 142 -2.83 -0.81 -11.77
C TYR A 142 -2.47 -0.75 -13.26
N PRO A 143 -3.40 -0.27 -14.12
CA PRO A 143 -3.09 0.01 -15.50
C PRO A 143 -2.27 1.30 -15.60
N GLY A 144 -1.09 1.22 -16.22
CA GLY A 144 -0.21 2.36 -16.49
C GLY A 144 0.95 2.51 -15.51
N LYS A 145 1.92 3.36 -15.89
CA LYS A 145 3.17 3.58 -15.16
C LYS A 145 3.12 4.78 -14.20
N ASP A 146 2.16 5.68 -14.40
CA ASP A 146 1.93 6.91 -13.63
C ASP A 146 1.11 6.69 -12.34
N VAL A 147 1.42 5.62 -11.62
CA VAL A 147 0.77 5.32 -10.34
C VAL A 147 1.63 5.87 -9.22
N PHE A 148 1.03 6.66 -8.35
CA PHE A 148 1.68 7.27 -7.22
C PHE A 148 1.36 6.49 -5.94
N GLY A 149 2.39 6.14 -5.18
CA GLY A 149 2.30 5.39 -3.94
C GLY A 149 3.34 5.85 -2.94
N SER A 150 3.12 5.52 -1.67
CA SER A 150 4.16 5.72 -0.67
C SER A 150 5.09 4.52 -0.59
N ILE A 151 6.23 4.69 0.06
CA ILE A 151 7.23 3.65 0.27
C ILE A 151 7.44 3.55 1.78
N ARG A 152 7.09 2.41 2.34
CA ARG A 152 7.58 2.01 3.66
C ARG A 152 8.78 1.11 3.46
N LEU A 153 9.90 1.47 4.08
CA LEU A 153 11.14 0.72 3.94
C LEU A 153 11.25 -0.34 5.02
N VAL A 154 11.85 -1.46 4.63
CA VAL A 154 12.22 -2.56 5.51
C VAL A 154 13.73 -2.80 5.40
N SER A 155 14.35 -3.13 6.51
CA SER A 155 15.73 -3.59 6.60
C SER A 155 15.75 -4.91 7.37
N LYS A 156 16.75 -5.73 7.10
CA LYS A 156 17.02 -6.96 7.83
C LYS A 156 18.49 -6.99 8.24
N PRO A 157 18.79 -7.15 9.55
CA PRO A 157 20.18 -7.19 10.00
C PRO A 157 20.88 -8.41 9.39
N GLY A 158 21.97 -8.17 8.64
CA GLY A 158 22.75 -9.21 7.95
C GLY A 158 22.36 -9.48 6.49
N GLU A 159 21.33 -8.83 5.95
CA GLU A 159 20.99 -8.89 4.53
C GLU A 159 21.58 -7.66 3.82
N ALA A 160 22.40 -7.88 2.78
CA ALA A 160 22.88 -6.78 1.93
C ALA A 160 21.68 -6.12 1.22
N ALA A 161 21.74 -4.81 0.99
CA ALA A 161 20.68 -4.05 0.32
C ALA A 161 20.24 -4.74 -0.99
N ALA A 162 19.05 -5.33 -1.01
CA ALA A 162 18.57 -6.01 -2.20
C ALA A 162 18.31 -4.98 -3.31
N THR A 163 19.05 -5.09 -4.41
CA THR A 163 18.79 -4.34 -5.63
C THR A 163 17.45 -4.79 -6.19
N VAL A 164 16.41 -3.96 -6.06
CA VAL A 164 15.12 -4.17 -6.72
C VAL A 164 15.38 -4.32 -8.22
N GLY A 165 15.10 -5.49 -8.79
CA GLY A 165 15.30 -5.77 -10.23
C GLY A 165 16.16 -6.97 -10.60
N THR A 166 16.29 -8.00 -9.76
CA THR A 166 16.65 -9.33 -10.27
C THR A 166 15.57 -10.33 -9.85
N GLU A 167 14.95 -10.96 -10.84
CA GLU A 167 14.17 -12.18 -10.66
C GLU A 167 14.98 -13.21 -9.85
N PRO A 168 14.37 -13.99 -8.94
CA PRO A 168 14.99 -15.17 -8.40
C PRO A 168 14.91 -16.29 -9.44
N VAL A 169 15.92 -16.38 -10.32
CA VAL A 169 16.11 -17.54 -11.20
C VAL A 169 16.69 -18.68 -10.36
N ALA A 170 15.84 -19.63 -9.97
CA ALA A 170 16.26 -20.97 -9.60
C ALA A 170 16.31 -21.86 -10.87
N LYS A 171 17.52 -22.35 -11.20
CA LYS A 171 17.82 -23.43 -12.18
C LYS A 171 18.32 -24.67 -11.37
N PRO A 172 18.50 -25.91 -11.90
CA PRO A 172 18.57 -26.32 -13.32
C PRO A 172 18.02 -27.72 -13.73
N ALA A 173 17.78 -27.92 -15.04
CA ALA A 173 18.11 -29.12 -15.86
C ALA A 173 17.50 -28.94 -17.27
N ALA A 174 18.32 -28.81 -18.34
CA ALA A 174 18.72 -29.86 -19.30
C ALA A 174 17.57 -30.18 -20.29
N GLU A 175 17.69 -30.28 -21.61
CA GLU A 175 18.74 -30.20 -22.64
C GLU A 175 17.95 -30.24 -23.99
N GLY A 176 18.53 -29.80 -25.12
CA GLY A 176 17.99 -30.16 -26.44
C GLY A 176 17.95 -29.05 -27.50
N GLU A 177 19.08 -28.91 -28.19
CA GLU A 177 19.27 -28.68 -29.64
C GLU A 177 18.42 -27.69 -30.49
N LYS A 178 19.20 -26.89 -31.26
CA LYS A 178 18.92 -25.99 -32.40
C LYS A 178 18.48 -26.79 -33.67
N PRO A 179 18.20 -26.24 -34.89
CA PRO A 179 18.24 -24.83 -35.35
C PRO A 179 17.21 -24.32 -36.41
N ALA A 180 17.20 -22.99 -36.57
CA ALA A 180 17.08 -22.14 -37.78
C ALA A 180 15.90 -22.27 -38.79
N THR A 181 15.32 -21.11 -39.17
CA THR A 181 15.29 -20.47 -40.53
C THR A 181 14.44 -19.18 -40.44
N GLN A 182 15.02 -17.99 -40.67
CA GLN A 182 14.69 -17.00 -41.75
C GLN A 182 13.24 -17.06 -42.28
N GLU A 183 12.49 -15.96 -42.42
CA GLU A 183 12.63 -15.02 -43.53
C GLU A 183 11.47 -13.97 -43.52
N SER A 184 11.79 -12.74 -43.97
CA SER A 184 10.97 -11.70 -44.64
C SER A 184 9.79 -10.96 -43.97
N ALA A 185 9.97 -9.63 -43.90
CA ALA A 185 8.93 -8.62 -44.12
C ALA A 185 8.61 -8.52 -45.64
N PRO A 186 7.48 -7.92 -46.11
CA PRO A 186 7.36 -6.46 -46.10
C PRO A 186 5.93 -5.86 -46.02
N ALA A 187 5.91 -4.58 -45.62
CA ALA A 187 5.16 -3.44 -46.14
C ALA A 187 3.67 -3.53 -46.58
N ALA A 188 2.90 -2.61 -45.97
CA ALA A 188 2.07 -1.58 -46.60
C ALA A 188 0.54 -1.80 -46.82
N THR A 189 -0.14 -0.72 -46.43
CA THR A 189 -1.28 -0.03 -47.09
C THR A 189 -2.73 -0.31 -46.66
N ALA A 190 -3.42 0.82 -46.50
CA ALA A 190 -4.81 1.12 -46.83
C ALA A 190 -5.91 0.86 -45.78
N VAL A 191 -6.36 1.98 -45.20
CA VAL A 191 -7.77 2.24 -44.83
C VAL A 191 -8.65 2.21 -46.11
N PRO A 192 -9.95 1.87 -46.04
CA PRO A 192 -10.94 2.95 -45.83
C PRO A 192 -12.24 2.58 -45.04
N ALA A 193 -12.80 3.65 -44.47
CA ALA A 193 -14.18 4.02 -44.15
C ALA A 193 -15.38 3.03 -44.14
N ALA A 194 -16.18 3.22 -43.06
CA ALA A 194 -17.64 3.42 -43.01
C ALA A 194 -18.61 2.26 -42.68
N SER A 195 -19.35 2.52 -41.60
CA SER A 195 -20.78 2.23 -41.34
C SER A 195 -21.21 0.80 -41.03
N SER A 196 -21.59 0.55 -39.77
CA SER A 196 -22.99 0.34 -39.34
C SER A 196 -23.09 -0.18 -37.88
N LYS A 197 -23.95 0.46 -37.06
CA LYS A 197 -24.48 -0.08 -35.79
C LYS A 197 -25.75 -0.91 -36.11
N PRO A 198 -26.18 -1.87 -35.26
CA PRO A 198 -27.11 -1.51 -34.19
C PRO A 198 -26.95 -2.28 -32.85
N ALA A 199 -27.53 -1.66 -31.81
CA ALA A 199 -28.16 -2.23 -30.61
C ALA A 199 -27.30 -2.95 -29.55
N GLY A 200 -27.07 -2.22 -28.45
CA GLY A 200 -26.76 -2.74 -27.12
C GLY A 200 -26.92 -1.63 -26.08
N SER A 201 -28.08 -1.56 -25.42
CA SER A 201 -28.40 -0.54 -24.41
C SER A 201 -27.52 -0.67 -23.17
N VAL A 202 -26.79 0.39 -22.83
CA VAL A 202 -26.09 0.55 -21.54
C VAL A 202 -26.56 1.86 -20.91
N PRO A 203 -27.08 1.89 -19.67
CA PRO A 203 -27.50 3.14 -19.05
C PRO A 203 -26.28 4.03 -18.72
N ARG A 204 -26.40 5.32 -19.07
CA ARG A 204 -25.38 6.38 -18.95
C ARG A 204 -25.18 6.78 -17.47
N PRO A 205 -23.97 7.18 -17.03
CA PRO A 205 -23.77 7.72 -15.69
C PRO A 205 -24.50 9.06 -15.55
N VAL A 206 -25.42 9.16 -14.60
CA VAL A 206 -26.07 10.42 -14.24
C VAL A 206 -25.04 11.26 -13.48
N LYS A 207 -24.55 12.33 -14.09
CA LYS A 207 -23.81 13.39 -13.39
C LYS A 207 -24.80 14.06 -12.43
N ARG A 208 -24.76 13.70 -11.14
CA ARG A 208 -25.54 14.41 -10.11
C ARG A 208 -24.84 15.73 -9.83
N ALA A 209 -25.43 16.82 -10.32
CA ALA A 209 -24.98 18.17 -9.97
C ALA A 209 -25.23 18.37 -8.47
N LEU A 210 -24.20 18.81 -7.75
CA LEU A 210 -24.32 19.22 -6.35
C LEU A 210 -25.28 20.41 -6.26
N SER A 211 -26.37 20.22 -5.51
CA SER A 211 -27.37 21.24 -5.24
C SER A 211 -26.78 22.41 -4.47
N ASP A 212 -27.40 23.58 -4.54
CA ASP A 212 -26.90 24.79 -3.86
C ASP A 212 -26.88 24.62 -2.32
N GLU A 213 -27.80 23.79 -1.80
CA GLU A 213 -27.83 23.36 -0.39
C GLU A 213 -26.59 22.55 0.02
N ASP A 214 -26.12 21.62 -0.82
CA ASP A 214 -24.89 20.88 -0.54
C ASP A 214 -23.67 21.81 -0.51
N LYS A 215 -23.60 22.76 -1.46
CA LYS A 215 -22.51 23.76 -1.49
C LYS A 215 -22.54 24.68 -0.27
N ALA A 216 -23.72 25.05 0.21
CA ALA A 216 -23.89 25.84 1.42
C ALA A 216 -23.41 25.08 2.67
N VAL A 217 -23.70 23.78 2.77
CA VAL A 217 -23.22 22.92 3.86
C VAL A 217 -21.70 22.80 3.86
N PHE A 218 -21.09 22.61 2.68
CA PHE A 218 -19.63 22.57 2.55
C PHE A 218 -18.98 23.91 2.93
N LYS A 219 -19.56 25.03 2.49
CA LYS A 219 -19.04 26.37 2.82
C LYS A 219 -19.18 26.71 4.30
N ALA A 220 -20.27 26.28 4.94
CA ALA A 220 -20.49 26.45 6.38
C ALA A 220 -19.47 25.65 7.21
N ARG A 221 -19.21 24.39 6.83
CA ARG A 221 -18.17 23.56 7.48
C ARG A 221 -16.76 24.13 7.29
N ALA A 222 -16.44 24.64 6.10
CA ALA A 222 -15.14 25.27 5.84
C ALA A 222 -14.95 26.55 6.68
N LYS A 223 -16.01 27.35 6.87
CA LYS A 223 -15.96 28.57 7.68
C LYS A 223 -15.85 28.27 9.18
N ALA A 224 -16.52 27.22 9.66
CA ALA A 224 -16.41 26.76 11.05
C ALA A 224 -14.98 26.27 11.37
N TRP A 225 -14.38 25.50 10.47
CA TRP A 225 -12.98 25.05 10.62
C TRP A 225 -11.97 26.20 10.61
N ALA A 226 -12.18 27.21 9.77
CA ALA A 226 -11.33 28.40 9.73
C ALA A 226 -11.46 29.29 10.98
N ALA A 227 -12.61 29.24 11.68
CA ALA A 227 -12.83 29.98 12.91
C ALA A 227 -12.18 29.29 14.13
N GLU A 228 -12.18 27.96 14.19
CA GLU A 228 -11.47 27.21 15.23
C GLU A 228 -9.95 27.30 15.13
N LYS A 229 -9.41 27.41 13.92
CA LYS A 229 -7.95 27.55 13.69
C LYS A 229 -7.38 28.94 14.03
N LYS A 230 -8.22 29.91 14.40
CA LYS A 230 -7.83 31.31 14.62
C LYS A 230 -7.98 31.77 16.09
N LYS A 231 -8.15 30.83 17.01
CA LYS A 231 -8.23 31.04 18.46
C LYS A 231 -7.07 30.31 19.14
#